data_AF-A0A9D8HRQ6-F1
#
_entry.id   AF-A0A9D8HRQ6-F1
#
_cell.length_a   1.000
_cell.length_b   1.000
_cell.length_c   1.000
_cell.angle_alpha   90.00
_cell.angle_beta   90.00
_cell.angle_gamma   90.00
#
_symmetry.space_group_name_H-M   'P 1'
#
loop_
_entity.id
_entity.type
_entity.pdbx_description
1 polymer ?
#
loop_
_entity_poly.entity_id
_entity_poly.type
_entity_poly.pdbx_seq_one_letter_code
_entity_poly.pdbx_strand_id
1 'polypeptide(L)'
;FAAAREHFADHCASCHANDGSGHTEMGRNFYPKVPDMRLPRTQDLSDGELFYIIENGVMLTGMPGWSTGTPEGERSSWQLVHFIRRLSKLTPDDFEVMLQFNPVSRAVIEEERTIEDFLSGGDEPPPAADVSRRSPEGAKADPHAAHKQ
;
A
#
# COMPACT_ATOMS: atom_id res chain seq x y z
N PHE A 1 -13.27 -4.39 16.30
CA PHE A 1 -13.15 -4.96 14.94
C PHE A 1 -13.24 -3.90 13.86
N ALA A 2 -14.18 -2.94 13.91
CA ALA A 2 -14.25 -1.83 12.96
C ALA A 2 -12.89 -1.11 12.78
N ALA A 3 -12.30 -0.60 13.87
CA ALA A 3 -10.98 0.05 13.82
C ALA A 3 -9.86 -0.83 13.23
N ALA A 4 -9.85 -2.14 13.52
CA ALA A 4 -8.84 -3.06 13.00
C ALA A 4 -8.99 -3.29 11.48
N ARG A 5 -10.24 -3.40 11.03
CA ARG A 5 -10.60 -3.56 9.62
C ARG A 5 -10.24 -2.30 8.82
N GLU A 6 -10.52 -1.12 9.36
CA GLU A 6 -10.16 0.18 8.77
C GLU A 6 -8.64 0.34 8.70
N HIS A 7 -7.94 0.06 9.80
CA HIS A 7 -6.48 0.06 9.85
C HIS A 7 -5.90 -0.88 8.78
N PHE A 8 -6.40 -2.12 8.68
CA PHE A 8 -5.95 -3.07 7.67
C PHE A 8 -6.18 -2.55 6.24
N ALA A 9 -7.36 -1.99 5.95
CA ALA A 9 -7.68 -1.45 4.63
C ALA A 9 -6.75 -0.31 4.23
N ASP A 10 -6.47 0.61 5.17
CA ASP A 10 -5.64 1.79 4.91
C ASP A 10 -4.14 1.45 4.78
N HIS A 11 -3.63 0.53 5.60
CA HIS A 11 -2.18 0.30 5.72
C HIS A 11 -1.69 -1.01 5.10
N CYS A 12 -2.52 -2.05 5.05
CA CYS A 12 -2.09 -3.41 4.67
C CYS A 12 -2.64 -3.84 3.30
N ALA A 13 -3.84 -3.40 2.93
CA ALA A 13 -4.57 -3.93 1.79
C ALA A 13 -3.95 -3.56 0.42
N SER A 14 -3.15 -2.51 0.34
CA SER A 14 -2.41 -2.17 -0.89
C SER A 14 -1.50 -3.33 -1.37
N CYS A 15 -0.95 -4.10 -0.42
CA CYS A 15 -0.12 -5.27 -0.68
C CYS A 15 -0.89 -6.59 -0.49
N HIS A 16 -1.70 -6.68 0.55
CA HIS A 16 -2.36 -7.91 0.97
C HIS A 16 -3.77 -8.12 0.39
N ALA A 17 -4.32 -7.13 -0.32
CA ALA A 17 -5.73 -7.04 -0.72
C ALA A 17 -6.71 -7.02 0.47
N ASN A 18 -7.89 -6.43 0.29
CA ASN A 18 -8.91 -6.40 1.35
C ASN A 18 -9.38 -7.80 1.76
N ASP A 19 -9.32 -8.77 0.85
CA ASP A 19 -9.66 -10.17 1.12
C ASP A 19 -8.52 -10.97 1.75
N GLY A 20 -7.33 -10.37 1.92
CA GLY A 20 -6.14 -11.03 2.42
C GLY A 20 -5.45 -11.97 1.43
N SER A 21 -5.87 -12.00 0.16
CA SER A 21 -5.31 -12.91 -0.85
C SER A 21 -3.90 -12.56 -1.32
N GLY A 22 -3.46 -11.32 -1.13
CA GLY A 22 -2.24 -10.79 -1.74
C GLY A 22 -2.34 -10.53 -3.24
N HIS A 23 -3.53 -10.66 -3.85
CA HIS A 23 -3.75 -10.47 -5.28
C HIS A 23 -3.91 -9.00 -5.70
N THR A 24 -3.00 -8.13 -5.27
CA THR A 24 -2.90 -6.77 -5.79
C THR A 24 -1.83 -6.67 -6.87
N GLU A 25 -1.81 -5.57 -7.63
CA GLU A 25 -0.71 -5.29 -8.55
C GLU A 25 0.63 -5.26 -7.81
N MET A 26 0.67 -4.62 -6.64
CA MET A 26 1.86 -4.52 -5.82
C MET A 26 2.26 -5.87 -5.21
N GLY A 27 1.31 -6.59 -4.60
CA GLY A 27 1.56 -7.83 -3.87
C GLY A 27 2.11 -8.96 -4.74
N ARG A 28 1.68 -9.02 -6.02
CA ARG A 28 2.18 -10.00 -7.00
C ARG A 28 3.61 -9.71 -7.47
N ASN A 29 4.08 -8.48 -7.34
CA ASN A 29 5.37 -8.01 -7.84
C ASN A 29 6.48 -7.97 -6.77
N PHE A 30 6.16 -8.21 -5.48
CA PHE A 30 7.17 -8.37 -4.44
C PHE A 30 7.91 -9.72 -4.52
N TYR A 31 9.14 -9.74 -4.00
CA TYR A 31 9.90 -10.96 -3.76
C TYR A 31 10.37 -11.04 -2.28
N PRO A 32 9.97 -12.08 -1.53
CA PRO A 32 8.99 -13.10 -1.90
C PRO A 32 7.61 -12.48 -2.14
N LYS A 33 6.75 -13.18 -2.90
CA LYS A 33 5.38 -12.75 -3.13
C LYS A 33 4.63 -12.61 -1.81
N VAL A 34 3.75 -11.62 -1.74
CA VAL A 34 2.86 -11.44 -0.59
C VAL A 34 2.02 -12.72 -0.41
N PRO A 35 1.98 -13.31 0.79
CA PRO A 35 1.24 -14.55 1.02
C PRO A 35 -0.27 -14.28 1.05
N ASP A 36 -1.05 -15.27 0.59
CA ASP A 36 -2.47 -15.34 0.91
C ASP A 36 -2.62 -15.71 2.39
N MET A 37 -3.04 -14.72 3.18
CA MET A 37 -3.11 -14.85 4.64
C MET A 37 -4.26 -15.76 5.10
N ARG A 38 -5.15 -16.19 4.20
CA ARG A 38 -6.24 -17.12 4.52
C ARG A 38 -5.77 -18.58 4.52
N LEU A 39 -4.60 -18.85 3.94
CA LEU A 39 -4.07 -20.20 3.79
C LEU A 39 -3.33 -20.69 5.06
N PRO A 40 -3.16 -22.01 5.24
CA PRO A 40 -2.50 -22.59 6.42
C PRO A 40 -1.12 -22.02 6.69
N ARG A 41 -0.33 -21.66 5.66
CA ARG A 41 1.01 -21.07 5.86
C ARG A 41 1.00 -19.84 6.78
N THR A 42 -0.05 -19.03 6.74
CA THR A 42 -0.21 -17.89 7.64
C THR A 42 -1.11 -18.25 8.83
N GLN A 43 -2.17 -19.03 8.61
CA GLN A 43 -3.13 -19.37 9.67
C GLN A 43 -2.60 -20.39 10.69
N ASP A 44 -1.55 -21.15 10.39
CA ASP A 44 -0.93 -22.09 11.33
C ASP A 44 0.13 -21.41 12.22
N LEU A 45 0.56 -20.19 11.88
CA LEU A 45 1.40 -19.38 12.77
C LEU A 45 0.65 -19.12 14.07
N SER A 46 1.37 -19.04 15.19
CA SER A 46 0.81 -18.59 16.45
C SER A 46 0.44 -17.10 16.40
N ASP A 47 -0.48 -16.67 17.27
CA ASP A 47 -0.85 -15.26 17.38
C ASP A 47 0.35 -14.37 17.74
N GLY A 48 1.31 -14.90 18.52
CA GLY A 48 2.55 -14.21 18.85
C GLY A 48 3.51 -14.06 17.66
N GLU A 49 3.56 -15.04 16.76
CA GLU A 49 4.34 -14.93 15.52
C GLU A 49 3.73 -13.90 14.56
N LEU A 50 2.40 -13.90 14.42
CA LEU A 50 1.70 -12.88 13.63
C LEU A 50 1.95 -11.47 14.21
N PHE A 51 1.84 -11.34 15.53
CA PHE A 51 2.15 -10.09 16.23
C PHE A 51 3.58 -9.63 15.96
N TYR A 52 4.56 -10.52 16.11
CA TYR A 52 5.97 -10.21 15.88
C TYR A 52 6.22 -9.74 14.44
N ILE A 53 5.61 -10.41 13.45
CA ILE A 53 5.72 -10.02 12.03
C ILE A 53 5.09 -8.65 11.77
N ILE A 54 3.96 -8.33 12.39
CA ILE A 54 3.32 -7.01 12.24
C ILE A 54 4.20 -5.91 12.85
N GLU A 55 4.71 -6.14 14.06
CA GLU A 55 5.54 -5.15 14.76
C GLU A 55 6.88 -4.89 14.06
N ASN A 56 7.54 -5.95 13.56
CA ASN A 56 8.93 -5.90 13.11
C ASN A 56 9.09 -5.98 11.59
N GLY A 57 8.04 -6.36 10.87
CA GLY A 57 8.11 -6.65 9.45
C GLY A 57 8.85 -7.96 9.17
N VAL A 58 9.23 -8.15 7.91
CA VAL A 58 10.06 -9.30 7.50
C VAL A 58 11.30 -8.76 6.80
N MET A 59 12.45 -8.99 7.43
CA MET A 59 13.76 -8.59 6.92
C MET A 59 13.97 -9.03 5.47
N LEU A 60 14.56 -8.13 4.66
CA LEU A 60 14.87 -8.36 3.24
C LEU A 60 13.62 -8.64 2.37
N THR A 61 12.47 -8.14 2.78
CA THR A 61 11.22 -8.16 2.01
C THR A 61 10.62 -6.76 1.93
N GLY A 62 9.51 -6.62 1.19
CA GLY A 62 8.72 -5.40 1.17
C GLY A 62 7.83 -5.17 2.40
N MET A 63 7.82 -6.07 3.38
CA MET A 63 6.97 -5.99 4.58
C MET A 63 7.64 -5.10 5.66
N PRO A 64 7.16 -3.86 5.89
CA PRO A 64 7.69 -3.01 6.95
C PRO A 64 7.22 -3.48 8.33
N GLY A 65 7.90 -3.02 9.38
CA GLY A 65 7.39 -3.10 10.75
C GLY A 65 6.48 -1.93 11.07
N TRP A 66 5.39 -2.21 11.78
CA TRP A 66 4.35 -1.23 12.14
C TRP A 66 4.39 -0.79 13.61
N SER A 67 5.41 -1.20 14.37
CA SER A 67 5.55 -0.81 15.76
C SER A 67 5.62 0.71 15.92
N THR A 68 4.80 1.27 16.80
CA THR A 68 4.88 2.68 17.22
C THR A 68 5.67 2.86 18.53
N GLY A 69 6.03 1.76 19.20
CA GLY A 69 6.62 1.78 20.54
C GLY A 69 5.67 2.25 21.65
N THR A 70 4.36 2.38 21.37
CA THR A 70 3.36 2.82 22.36
C THR A 70 2.39 1.68 22.72
N PRO A 71 1.81 1.69 23.93
CA PRO A 71 0.79 0.70 24.33
C PRO A 71 -0.43 0.68 23.39
N GLU A 72 -0.79 1.83 22.82
CA GLU A 72 -1.89 1.95 21.85
C GLU A 72 -1.55 1.30 20.51
N GLY A 73 -0.30 1.42 20.05
CA GLY A 73 0.16 0.75 18.83
C GLY A 73 0.21 -0.76 19.02
N GLU A 74 0.78 -1.24 20.13
CA GLU A 74 0.78 -2.66 20.48
C GLU A 74 -0.65 -3.21 20.51
N ARG A 75 -1.58 -2.48 21.13
CA ARG A 75 -3.01 -2.86 21.14
C ARG A 75 -3.59 -2.91 19.72
N SER A 76 -3.20 -2.00 18.83
CA SER A 76 -3.63 -1.99 17.44
C SER A 76 -3.09 -3.19 16.68
N SER A 77 -1.82 -3.57 16.91
CA SER A 77 -1.21 -4.77 16.33
C SER A 77 -1.91 -6.06 16.78
N TRP A 78 -2.26 -6.19 18.06
CA TRP A 78 -3.09 -7.30 18.53
C TRP A 78 -4.48 -7.34 17.88
N GLN A 79 -5.10 -6.18 17.66
CA GLN A 79 -6.36 -6.11 16.94
C GLN A 79 -6.23 -6.56 15.49
N LEU A 80 -5.12 -6.23 14.82
CA LEU A 80 -4.80 -6.71 13.47
C LEU A 80 -4.60 -8.23 13.44
N VAL A 81 -3.90 -8.82 14.43
CA VAL A 81 -3.78 -10.29 14.55
C VAL A 81 -5.17 -10.94 14.57
N HIS A 82 -6.06 -10.46 15.43
CA HIS A 82 -7.42 -11.00 15.50
C HIS A 82 -8.24 -10.75 14.23
N PHE A 83 -7.97 -9.67 13.50
CA PHE A 83 -8.61 -9.40 12.22
C PHE A 83 -8.11 -10.38 11.13
N ILE A 84 -6.80 -10.65 11.06
CA ILE A 84 -6.21 -11.62 10.12
C ILE A 84 -6.83 -13.01 10.28
N ARG A 85 -7.13 -13.44 11.51
CA ARG A 85 -7.86 -14.70 11.78
C ARG A 85 -9.25 -14.78 11.18
N ARG A 86 -9.85 -13.63 10.83
CA ARG A 86 -11.22 -13.52 10.34
C ARG A 86 -11.31 -13.22 8.86
N LEU A 87 -10.19 -13.05 8.16
CA LEU A 87 -10.16 -12.75 6.72
C LEU A 87 -10.97 -13.75 5.88
N SER A 88 -10.93 -15.04 6.22
CA SER A 88 -11.72 -16.08 5.55
C SER A 88 -13.23 -16.02 5.80
N LYS A 89 -13.69 -15.13 6.69
CA LYS A 89 -15.08 -14.97 7.12
C LYS A 89 -15.63 -13.56 6.83
N LEU A 90 -14.92 -12.75 6.05
CA LEU A 90 -15.38 -11.42 5.67
C LEU A 90 -16.68 -11.51 4.87
N THR A 91 -17.61 -10.63 5.18
CA THR A 91 -18.87 -10.49 4.45
C THR A 91 -18.72 -9.48 3.31
N PRO A 92 -19.60 -9.51 2.29
CA PRO A 92 -19.61 -8.47 1.26
C PRO A 92 -19.75 -7.04 1.84
N ASP A 93 -20.55 -6.85 2.89
CA ASP A 93 -20.69 -5.57 3.56
C ASP A 93 -19.37 -5.11 4.21
N ASP A 94 -18.57 -6.04 4.75
CA ASP A 94 -17.24 -5.71 5.26
C ASP A 94 -16.31 -5.20 4.15
N PHE A 95 -16.38 -5.80 2.95
CA PHE A 95 -15.61 -5.37 1.79
C PHE A 95 -15.95 -3.96 1.36
N GLU A 96 -17.24 -3.64 1.24
CA GLU A 96 -17.70 -2.31 0.83
C GLU A 96 -17.19 -1.24 1.80
N VAL A 97 -17.24 -1.51 3.10
CA VAL A 97 -16.68 -0.58 4.07
C VAL A 97 -15.16 -0.49 3.94
N MET A 98 -14.45 -1.60 3.80
CA MET A 98 -12.98 -1.57 3.63
C MET A 98 -12.54 -0.76 2.42
N LEU A 99 -13.25 -0.84 1.29
CA LEU A 99 -12.92 -0.07 0.09
C LEU A 99 -12.90 1.45 0.32
N GLN A 100 -13.72 1.95 1.25
CA GLN A 100 -13.76 3.38 1.61
C GLN A 100 -12.49 3.86 2.34
N PHE A 101 -11.74 2.95 2.94
CA PHE A 101 -10.51 3.25 3.67
C PHE A 101 -9.25 2.91 2.89
N ASN A 102 -9.37 2.42 1.65
CA ASN A 102 -8.20 2.19 0.82
C ASN A 102 -7.54 3.53 0.45
N PRO A 103 -6.21 3.64 0.53
CA PRO A 103 -5.53 4.88 0.22
C PRO A 103 -5.65 5.19 -1.27
N VAL A 104 -6.10 6.41 -1.58
CA VAL A 104 -6.21 6.93 -2.95
C VAL A 104 -4.96 7.73 -3.30
N SER A 105 -4.45 7.57 -4.52
CA SER A 105 -3.25 8.31 -4.94
C SER A 105 -3.54 9.82 -5.06
N ARG A 106 -2.52 10.64 -4.79
CA ARG A 106 -2.61 12.10 -4.95
C ARG A 106 -3.07 12.52 -6.35
N ALA A 107 -2.61 11.83 -7.39
CA ALA A 107 -2.98 12.14 -8.77
C ALA A 107 -4.49 11.97 -9.02
N VAL A 108 -5.08 10.91 -8.47
CA VAL A 108 -6.53 10.66 -8.57
C VAL A 108 -7.30 11.76 -7.83
N ILE A 109 -6.85 12.16 -6.64
CA ILE A 109 -7.48 13.27 -5.89
C ILE A 109 -7.38 14.58 -6.69
N GLU A 110 -6.24 14.86 -7.32
CA GLU A 110 -6.05 16.07 -8.14
C GLU A 110 -6.92 16.03 -9.42
N GLU A 111 -7.06 14.87 -10.04
CA GLU A 111 -7.95 14.67 -11.19
C GLU A 111 -9.42 14.86 -10.83
N GLU A 112 -9.89 14.25 -9.73
CA GLU A 112 -11.25 14.44 -9.22
C GLU A 112 -11.56 15.91 -8.94
N ARG A 113 -10.64 16.63 -8.27
CA ARG A 113 -10.78 18.08 -8.05
C ARG A 113 -10.86 18.86 -9.35
N THR A 114 -10.03 18.50 -10.34
CA THR A 114 -10.05 19.15 -11.67
C THR A 114 -11.40 18.91 -12.36
N ILE A 115 -11.95 17.70 -12.25
CA ILE A 115 -13.26 17.34 -12.79
C ILE A 115 -14.37 18.11 -12.06
N GLU A 116 -14.32 18.21 -10.73
CA GLU A 116 -15.27 18.97 -9.91
C GLU A 116 -15.25 20.46 -10.26
N ASP A 117 -14.06 21.06 -10.38
CA ASP A 117 -13.88 22.46 -10.78
C ASP A 117 -14.46 22.72 -12.19
N PHE A 118 -14.23 21.80 -13.13
CA PHE A 118 -14.83 21.87 -14.47
C PHE A 118 -16.35 21.75 -14.45
N LEU A 119 -16.91 20.75 -13.75
CA LEU A 119 -18.35 20.51 -13.67
C LEU A 119 -19.10 21.63 -12.94
N SER A 120 -18.44 22.31 -11.99
CA SER A 120 -18.99 23.45 -11.27
C SER A 120 -18.90 24.78 -12.03
N GLY A 121 -18.33 24.78 -13.25
CA GLY A 121 -18.30 25.93 -14.14
C GLY A 121 -17.08 26.86 -13.94
N GLY A 122 -15.97 26.35 -13.39
CA GLY A 122 -14.70 27.07 -13.34
C GLY A 122 -14.04 27.17 -14.72
N ASP A 123 -14.06 28.36 -15.31
CA ASP A 123 -13.50 28.67 -16.64
C ASP A 123 -11.97 28.88 -16.65
N GLU A 124 -11.18 28.15 -15.85
CA GLU A 124 -9.72 28.29 -15.89
C GLU A 124 -9.05 27.06 -16.52
N PRO A 125 -8.46 27.18 -17.73
CA PRO A 125 -7.77 26.07 -18.35
C PRO A 125 -6.56 25.68 -17.48
N PRO A 126 -6.23 24.38 -17.39
CA PRO A 126 -5.06 23.94 -16.63
C PRO A 126 -3.83 24.69 -17.14
N PRO A 127 -2.90 25.12 -16.26
CA PRO A 127 -1.66 25.73 -16.72
C PRO A 127 -1.00 24.76 -17.68
N ALA A 128 -0.77 25.21 -18.91
CA ALA A 128 -0.18 24.38 -19.95
C ALA A 128 1.08 23.72 -19.37
N ALA A 129 1.10 22.39 -19.36
CA ALA A 129 2.29 21.65 -18.97
C ALA A 129 3.47 22.24 -19.74
N ASP A 130 4.47 22.73 -19.03
CA ASP A 130 5.64 23.35 -19.62
C ASP A 130 6.41 22.30 -20.44
N VAL A 131 6.09 22.21 -21.74
CA VAL A 131 6.77 21.33 -22.70
C VAL A 131 8.16 21.88 -23.08
N SER A 132 8.60 23.01 -22.50
CA SER A 132 9.92 23.60 -22.73
C SER A 132 11.06 22.77 -22.13
N ARG A 133 10.77 21.78 -21.27
CA ARG A 133 11.78 20.81 -20.79
C ARG A 133 11.84 19.53 -21.62
N ARG A 134 11.61 19.60 -22.93
CA ARG A 134 12.13 18.60 -23.87
C ARG A 134 13.56 19.01 -24.25
N SER A 135 14.55 18.46 -23.55
CA SER A 135 15.92 18.47 -24.07
C SER A 135 15.98 17.65 -25.37
N PRO A 136 16.65 18.14 -26.43
CA PRO A 136 16.68 17.45 -27.71
C PRO A 136 17.64 16.24 -27.66
N GLU A 137 17.16 15.19 -28.32
CA GLU A 137 17.77 14.00 -28.89
C GLU A 137 19.29 13.74 -28.73
N GLY A 138 19.59 12.48 -28.41
CA GLY A 138 20.93 11.97 -28.16
C GLY A 138 21.83 11.74 -29.39
N ALA A 139 23.12 11.56 -29.13
CA ALA A 139 24.09 10.92 -30.00
C ALA A 139 25.36 10.46 -29.23
N LYS A 140 25.58 9.14 -29.22
CA LYS A 140 26.87 8.41 -29.27
C LYS A 140 27.87 8.39 -28.08
N ALA A 141 27.90 7.21 -27.43
CA ALA A 141 29.02 6.27 -27.15
C ALA A 141 30.48 6.72 -26.85
N ASP A 142 30.94 6.31 -25.65
CA ASP A 142 32.17 5.55 -25.28
C ASP A 142 33.60 6.19 -25.39
N PRO A 143 34.66 5.64 -24.72
CA PRO A 143 35.04 5.79 -23.31
C PRO A 143 36.56 6.21 -23.17
N HIS A 144 37.13 6.18 -21.95
CA HIS A 144 38.57 6.21 -21.56
C HIS A 144 39.17 7.43 -20.82
N ALA A 145 39.91 7.07 -19.77
CA ALA A 145 41.15 7.67 -19.22
C ALA A 145 41.04 8.93 -18.31
N ALA A 146 41.32 8.76 -17.01
CA ALA A 146 42.54 9.25 -16.32
C ALA A 146 42.43 10.74 -15.90
N HIS A 147 42.94 11.25 -14.78
CA HIS A 147 43.95 10.85 -13.81
C HIS A 147 43.80 11.77 -12.59
N LYS A 148 44.33 11.32 -11.43
CA LYS A 148 44.87 12.08 -10.27
C LYS A 148 45.13 13.59 -10.53
N GLN A 149 44.94 14.51 -9.59
CA GLN A 149 45.35 14.57 -8.17
C GLN A 149 44.41 15.49 -7.41
#